data_AF-A0A0P9XT06-F1
#
_entry.id   AF-A0A0P9XT06-F1
#
_cell.length_a   1.000
_cell.length_b   1.000
_cell.length_c   1.000
_cell.angle_alpha   90.00
_cell.angle_beta   90.00
_cell.angle_gamma   90.00
#
_symmetry.space_group_name_H-M   'P 1'
#
loop_
_entity.id
_entity.type
_entity.pdbx_description
1 polymer ?
#
loop_
_entity_poly.entity_id
_entity_poly.type
_entity_poly.pdbx_seq_one_letter_code
_entity_poly.pdbx_strand_id
1 'polypeptide(L)'
;GKTGIERFYESELHGHVGYEEVETNAQGRVLRVLKHTDPVPGKNITLTLDAHLQAAAENALGDRRGSVVALDPETGEVLAMV
;
A
#
# COMPACT_ATOMS: atom_id res chain seq x y z
N GLY A 1 3.05 -0.86 -4.78
CA GLY A 1 2.53 -2.18 -5.17
C GLY A 1 2.40 -2.32 -6.66
N LYS A 2 2.34 -3.57 -7.15
CA LYS A 2 2.37 -3.87 -8.60
C LYS A 2 0.98 -4.08 -9.22
N THR A 3 -0.04 -4.35 -8.41
CA THR A 3 -1.39 -4.70 -8.88
C THR A 3 -2.47 -4.14 -7.94
N GLY A 4 -3.73 -4.22 -8.38
CA GLY A 4 -4.90 -3.91 -7.56
C GLY A 4 -4.88 -2.53 -6.91
N ILE A 5 -5.32 -2.49 -5.65
CA ILE A 5 -5.45 -1.25 -4.89
C ILE A 5 -4.10 -0.58 -4.60
N GLU A 6 -3.04 -1.37 -4.44
CA GLU A 6 -1.71 -0.84 -4.19
C GLU A 6 -1.18 -0.07 -5.39
N ARG A 7 -1.39 -0.58 -6.61
CA ARG A 7 -0.98 0.14 -7.82
C ARG A 7 -1.80 1.42 -8.01
N PHE A 8 -3.10 1.35 -7.70
CA PHE A 8 -3.99 2.49 -7.87
C PHE A 8 -3.65 3.62 -6.89
N TYR A 9 -3.42 3.31 -5.62
CA TYR A 9 -3.09 4.29 -4.57
C TYR A 9 -1.59 4.46 -4.33
N GLU A 10 -0.71 4.00 -5.22
CA GLU A 10 0.75 4.08 -5.02
C GLU A 10 1.21 5.51 -4.70
N SER A 11 0.66 6.51 -5.40
CA SER A 11 1.01 7.92 -5.18
C SER A 11 0.66 8.44 -3.77
N GLU A 12 -0.32 7.83 -3.11
CA GLU A 12 -0.72 8.18 -1.75
C GLU A 12 0.04 7.33 -0.73
N LEU A 13 0.22 6.03 -1.00
CA LEU A 13 0.81 5.06 -0.09
C LEU A 13 2.34 5.15 0.00
N HIS A 14 3.03 5.51 -1.09
CA HIS A 14 4.50 5.43 -1.15
C HIS A 14 5.20 6.56 -0.39
N GLY A 15 4.57 7.73 -0.29
CA GLY A 15 5.19 8.92 0.26
C GLY A 15 6.38 9.40 -0.57
N HIS A 16 7.32 10.08 0.07
CA HIS A 16 8.53 10.60 -0.56
C HIS A 16 9.78 10.10 0.16
N VAL A 17 10.71 9.55 -0.61
CA VAL A 17 12.01 9.13 -0.08
C VAL A 17 12.85 10.35 0.29
N GLY A 18 13.46 10.29 1.47
CA GLY A 18 14.48 11.24 1.89
C GLY A 18 15.82 10.89 1.27
N TYR A 19 16.79 11.79 1.38
CA TYR A 19 18.14 11.55 0.89
C TYR A 19 19.18 12.43 1.60
N GLU A 20 20.41 11.92 1.65
CA GLU A 20 21.59 12.62 2.16
C GLU A 20 22.60 12.82 1.03
N GLU A 21 23.03 14.07 0.83
CA GLU A 21 24.20 14.40 0.01
C GLU A 21 25.41 14.50 0.93
N VAL A 22 26.39 13.62 0.73
CA VAL A 22 27.60 13.55 1.54
C VAL A 22 28.85 13.85 0.71
N GLU A 23 29.75 14.66 1.26
CA GLU A 23 31.08 14.89 0.69
C GLU A 23 32.02 13.78 1.16
N THR A 24 32.66 13.06 0.23
CA THR A 24 33.60 11.98 0.53
C THR A 24 35.00 12.30 0.02
N ASN A 25 36.02 11.76 0.69
CA ASN A 25 37.39 11.81 0.18
C ASN A 25 37.65 10.68 -0.84
N ALA A 26 38.82 10.67 -1.48
CA ALA A 26 39.19 9.65 -2.48
C ALA A 26 39.22 8.20 -1.96
N GLN A 27 39.17 8.00 -0.63
CA GLN A 27 39.11 6.70 0.03
C GLN A 27 37.67 6.33 0.46
N GLY A 28 36.66 7.13 0.08
CA GLY A 28 35.26 6.90 0.38
C GLY A 28 34.83 7.25 1.80
N ARG A 29 35.69 7.87 2.62
CA ARG A 29 35.29 8.34 3.96
C ARG A 29 34.44 9.58 3.84
N VAL A 30 33.27 9.56 4.50
CA VAL A 30 32.39 10.73 4.64
C VAL A 30 33.11 11.80 5.45
N LEU A 31 33.33 12.96 4.82
CA LEU A 31 33.93 14.13 5.45
C LEU A 31 32.86 14.99 6.13
N ARG A 32 31.71 15.19 5.47
CA ARG A 32 30.54 15.90 6.02
C ARG A 32 29.29 15.66 5.18
N VAL A 33 28.12 15.88 5.80
CA VAL A 33 26.82 15.96 5.10
C VAL A 33 26.62 17.38 4.58
N LEU A 34 26.36 17.53 3.29
CA LEU A 34 26.12 18.81 2.61
C LEU A 34 24.64 19.19 2.61
N LYS A 35 23.77 18.19 2.45
CA LYS A 35 22.32 18.37 2.42
C LYS A 35 21.65 17.11 2.93
N HIS A 36 20.61 17.30 3.72
CA HIS A 36 19.79 16.22 4.25
C HIS A 36 18.33 16.59 4.01
N THR A 37 17.55 15.63 3.51
CA THR A 37 16.10 15.76 3.37
C THR A 37 15.47 14.54 4.03
N ASP A 38 14.66 14.77 5.06
CA ASP A 38 13.93 13.71 5.73
C ASP A 38 12.89 13.07 4.79
N PRO A 39 12.67 11.75 4.88
CA PRO A 39 11.59 11.10 4.16
C PRO A 39 10.23 11.56 4.68
N VAL A 40 9.24 11.57 3.80
CA VAL A 40 7.84 11.82 4.15
C VAL A 40 7.08 10.52 4.01
N PRO A 41 6.54 9.95 5.10
CA PRO A 41 5.70 8.76 5.03
C PRO A 41 4.48 8.98 4.12
N GLY A 42 4.07 7.94 3.40
CA GLY A 42 2.80 7.94 2.68
C GLY A 42 1.60 7.99 3.62
N LYS A 43 0.42 8.16 3.03
CA LYS A 43 -0.86 8.19 3.73
C LYS A 43 -1.40 6.78 3.93
N ASN A 44 -2.12 6.60 5.03
CA ASN A 44 -2.96 5.41 5.21
C ASN A 44 -4.25 5.56 4.40
N ILE A 45 -4.72 4.46 3.83
CA ILE A 45 -6.07 4.35 3.25
C ILE A 45 -6.91 3.39 4.08
N THR A 46 -8.21 3.63 4.14
CA THR A 46 -9.17 2.75 4.78
C THR A 46 -10.11 2.21 3.71
N LEU A 47 -10.29 0.89 3.70
CA LEU A 47 -11.18 0.21 2.79
C LEU A 47 -12.51 -0.10 3.49
N THR A 48 -13.54 -0.30 2.68
CA THR A 48 -14.86 -0.77 3.14
C THR A 48 -14.90 -2.28 3.31
N LEU A 49 -13.85 -3.00 2.91
CA LEU A 49 -13.77 -4.45 3.05
C LEU A 49 -13.81 -4.87 4.52
N ASP A 50 -14.73 -5.75 4.83
CA ASP A 50 -14.76 -6.46 6.12
C ASP A 50 -13.86 -7.69 6.02
N ALA A 51 -12.81 -7.72 6.85
CA ALA A 51 -11.81 -8.79 6.81
C ALA A 51 -12.38 -10.17 7.18
N HIS A 52 -13.38 -10.23 8.06
CA HIS A 52 -14.01 -11.48 8.45
C HIS A 52 -14.93 -12.01 7.34
N LEU A 53 -15.69 -11.12 6.69
CA LEU A 53 -16.54 -11.46 5.57
C LEU A 53 -15.71 -11.87 4.35
N GLN A 54 -14.60 -11.19 4.07
CA GLN A 54 -13.66 -11.55 3.01
C GLN A 54 -13.14 -12.98 3.21
N ALA A 55 -12.67 -13.30 4.42
CA ALA A 55 -12.18 -14.64 4.74
C ALA A 55 -13.30 -15.69 4.66
N ALA A 56 -14.52 -15.37 5.11
CA ALA A 56 -15.66 -16.26 4.99
C ALA A 56 -16.04 -16.51 3.52
N ALA A 57 -16.00 -15.48 2.66
CA ALA A 57 -16.28 -15.59 1.24
C ALA A 57 -15.22 -16.44 0.50
N GLU A 58 -13.94 -16.29 0.86
CA GLU A 58 -12.85 -17.10 0.31
C GLU A 58 -13.00 -18.57 0.69
N ASN A 59 -13.24 -18.85 1.99
CA ASN A 59 -13.49 -20.20 2.48
C ASN A 59 -14.74 -20.82 1.85
N ALA A 60 -15.79 -20.03 1.66
CA ALA A 60 -17.02 -20.49 1.02
C ALA A 60 -16.76 -20.83 -0.45
N LEU A 61 -16.03 -20.00 -1.20
CA LEU A 61 -15.72 -20.26 -2.61
C LEU A 61 -14.88 -21.53 -2.76
N GLY A 62 -13.87 -21.72 -1.89
CA GLY A 62 -12.98 -22.88 -1.90
C GLY A 62 -12.25 -23.00 -3.23
N ASP A 63 -12.08 -24.23 -3.72
CA ASP A 63 -11.36 -24.50 -4.99
C ASP A 63 -12.22 -24.25 -6.26
N ARG A 64 -13.41 -23.68 -6.11
CA ARG A 64 -14.32 -23.45 -7.24
C ARG A 64 -13.85 -22.25 -8.03
N ARG A 65 -13.76 -22.42 -9.36
CA ARG A 65 -13.55 -21.29 -10.27
C ARG A 65 -14.80 -20.42 -10.30
N GLY A 66 -14.70 -19.20 -9.80
CA GLY A 66 -15.79 -18.24 -9.75
C GLY A 66 -15.36 -16.97 -9.03
N SER A 67 -16.34 -16.15 -8.68
CA SER A 67 -16.13 -14.94 -7.89
C SER A 67 -17.29 -14.74 -6.92
N VAL A 68 -17.01 -14.11 -5.77
CA VAL A 68 -18.00 -13.71 -4.78
C VAL A 68 -17.85 -12.22 -4.51
N VAL A 69 -18.97 -11.49 -4.58
CA VAL A 69 -19.00 -10.06 -4.23
C VAL A 69 -20.12 -9.83 -3.23
N ALA A 70 -19.78 -9.19 -2.11
CA ALA A 70 -20.75 -8.73 -1.12
C ALA A 70 -20.78 -7.21 -1.10
N LEU A 71 -21.99 -6.65 -1.18
CA LEU A 71 -22.25 -5.22 -1.20
C LEU A 71 -23.15 -4.84 -0.04
N ASP A 72 -22.94 -3.67 0.54
CA ASP A 72 -23.99 -2.97 1.27
C ASP A 72 -24.93 -2.30 0.24
N PRO A 73 -26.21 -2.70 0.16
CA PRO A 73 -27.13 -2.17 -0.84
C PRO A 73 -27.59 -0.74 -0.55
N GLU A 74 -27.45 -0.24 0.68
CA GLU A 74 -27.86 1.11 1.06
C GLU A 74 -26.78 2.15 0.69
N THR A 75 -25.51 1.78 0.83
CA THR A 75 -24.35 2.67 0.62
C THR A 75 -23.62 2.40 -0.70
N GLY A 76 -23.74 1.20 -1.25
CA GLY A 76 -22.98 0.72 -2.40
C GLY A 76 -21.55 0.27 -2.06
N GLU A 77 -21.20 0.20 -0.77
CA GLU A 77 -19.87 -0.22 -0.33
C GLU A 77 -19.59 -1.70 -0.67
N VAL A 78 -18.34 -1.98 -1.05
CA VAL A 78 -17.88 -3.37 -1.26
C VAL A 78 -17.33 -3.89 0.06
N LEU A 79 -18.00 -4.90 0.61
CA LEU A 79 -17.65 -5.51 1.89
C LEU A 79 -16.76 -6.74 1.73
N ALA A 80 -16.89 -7.47 0.63
CA ALA A 80 -16.00 -8.58 0.25
C ALA A 80 -15.95 -8.77 -1.27
N MET A 81 -14.80 -9.20 -1.79
CA MET A 81 -14.58 -9.48 -3.20
C MET A 81 -13.49 -10.56 -3.36
N VAL A 82 -13.86 -11.73 -3.86
CA VAL A 82 -12.99 -12.91 -4.02
C VAL A 82 -13.15 -13.52 -5.41
#